data_AF-A0A6I1NSA2-F1
#
_entry.id   AF-A0A6I1NSA2-F1
#
_cell.length_a   1.000
_cell.length_b   1.000
_cell.length_c   1.000
_cell.angle_alpha   90.00
_cell.angle_beta   90.00
_cell.angle_gamma   90.00
#
_symmetry.space_group_name_H-M   'P 1'
#
loop_
_entity.id
_entity.type
_entity.pdbx_description
1 polymer ?
#
loop_
_entity_poly.entity_id
_entity_poly.type
_entity_poly.pdbx_seq_one_letter_code
_entity_poly.pdbx_strand_id
1 'polypeptide(L)'
;MTRSAERHVLQFCHGYDGPFLDCARQYASLFAGTGYRVTTVFLTGVADAEVATACASDEVLFMEYSSRAIRGLKLGAIGDLRKIAASRNFSFCIAHRFKPIYIALLGTSLPVIGVHHAFGDYKRGSRKLFARIFSKRLSLLGVSDAV
;
A
#
# COMPACT_ATOMS: atom_id res chain seq x y z
N MET A 1 5.52 -13.07 29.91
CA MET A 1 5.12 -12.85 28.50
C MET A 1 5.83 -11.60 28.01
N THR A 2 6.96 -11.75 27.31
CA THR A 2 7.63 -10.62 26.69
C THR A 2 6.71 -10.04 25.62
N ARG A 3 6.44 -8.73 25.66
CA ARG A 3 5.74 -8.01 24.58
C ARG A 3 6.45 -8.38 23.27
N SER A 4 5.85 -9.27 22.48
CA SER A 4 6.17 -9.38 21.07
C SER A 4 6.09 -7.96 20.53
N ALA A 5 7.18 -7.41 20.01
CA ALA A 5 7.11 -6.13 19.32
C ALA A 5 6.01 -6.29 18.27
N GLU A 6 4.88 -5.58 18.46
CA GLU A 6 3.68 -5.78 17.64
C GLU A 6 4.10 -5.69 16.18
N ARG A 7 3.80 -6.74 15.40
CA ARG A 7 4.21 -6.81 13.99
C ARG A 7 3.17 -6.08 13.18
N HIS A 8 3.61 -5.12 12.37
CA HIS A 8 2.70 -4.38 11.52
C HIS A 8 2.73 -4.88 10.07
N VAL A 9 1.59 -4.81 9.41
CA VAL A 9 1.45 -4.87 7.96
C VAL A 9 1.16 -3.48 7.46
N LEU A 10 1.94 -3.02 6.48
CA LEU A 10 1.68 -1.76 5.78
C LEU A 10 0.75 -2.05 4.61
N GLN A 11 -0.46 -1.52 4.62
CA GLN A 11 -1.35 -1.59 3.47
C GLN A 11 -1.35 -0.24 2.78
N PHE A 12 -0.97 -0.19 1.50
CA PHE A 12 -0.78 1.06 0.78
C PHE A 12 -1.69 1.15 -0.43
N CYS A 13 -2.73 1.98 -0.29
CA CYS A 13 -3.78 2.18 -1.27
C CYS A 13 -3.55 3.47 -2.06
N HIS A 14 -4.06 3.49 -3.30
CA HIS A 14 -3.99 4.69 -4.13
C HIS A 14 -4.88 5.82 -3.56
N GLY A 15 -6.11 5.49 -3.23
CA GLY A 15 -7.12 6.35 -2.61
C GLY A 15 -8.24 5.44 -2.08
N TYR A 16 -9.36 6.03 -1.66
CA TYR A 16 -10.48 5.33 -1.03
C TYR A 16 -11.78 5.38 -1.83
N ASP A 17 -11.82 6.08 -2.97
CA ASP A 17 -12.98 6.08 -3.86
C ASP A 17 -13.37 4.62 -4.19
N GLY A 18 -14.67 4.31 -4.20
CA GLY A 18 -15.15 2.95 -4.47
C GLY A 18 -14.55 2.39 -5.77
N PRO A 19 -14.10 1.13 -5.80
CA PRO A 19 -14.19 0.06 -4.79
C PRO A 19 -13.05 0.00 -3.77
N PHE A 20 -12.12 0.97 -3.76
CA PHE A 20 -10.84 0.81 -3.08
C PHE A 20 -10.92 0.77 -1.55
N LEU A 21 -11.88 1.48 -0.94
CA LEU A 21 -12.10 1.40 0.51
C LEU A 21 -12.56 0.01 0.94
N ASP A 22 -13.45 -0.63 0.18
CA ASP A 22 -13.89 -1.98 0.52
C ASP A 22 -12.77 -2.99 0.31
N CYS A 23 -11.97 -2.86 -0.77
CA CYS A 23 -10.75 -3.66 -0.91
C CYS A 23 -9.81 -3.47 0.28
N ALA A 24 -9.63 -2.24 0.74
CA ALA A 24 -8.77 -1.96 1.88
C ALA A 24 -9.27 -2.66 3.15
N ARG A 25 -10.58 -2.59 3.40
CA ARG A 25 -11.24 -3.27 4.52
C ARG A 25 -11.09 -4.79 4.44
N GLN A 26 -11.29 -5.37 3.26
CA GLN A 26 -11.17 -6.83 3.06
C GLN A 26 -9.74 -7.31 3.37
N TYR A 27 -8.70 -6.63 2.86
CA TYR A 27 -7.32 -7.02 3.16
C TYR A 27 -6.96 -6.83 4.64
N ALA A 28 -7.44 -5.77 5.29
CA ALA A 28 -7.24 -5.58 6.72
C ALA A 28 -7.88 -6.72 7.54
N SER A 29 -9.08 -7.17 7.15
CA SER A 29 -9.80 -8.24 7.85
C SER A 29 -9.07 -9.59 7.86
N LEU A 30 -8.20 -9.85 6.88
CA LEU A 30 -7.39 -11.08 6.82
C LEU A 30 -6.43 -11.22 8.01
N PHE A 31 -6.09 -10.11 8.67
CA PHE A 31 -5.16 -10.09 9.80
C PHE A 31 -5.86 -10.09 11.17
N ALA A 32 -7.18 -9.99 11.21
CA ALA A 32 -7.93 -10.04 12.47
C ALA A 32 -7.65 -11.34 13.24
N GLY A 33 -7.24 -11.21 14.50
CA GLY A 33 -6.90 -12.36 15.35
C GLY A 33 -5.56 -13.05 15.04
N THR A 34 -4.79 -12.58 14.05
CA THR A 34 -3.50 -13.19 13.68
C THR A 34 -2.30 -12.70 14.50
N GLY A 35 -2.51 -11.65 15.31
CA GLY A 35 -1.44 -10.95 16.05
C GLY A 35 -0.68 -9.90 15.23
N TYR A 36 -1.03 -9.72 13.94
CA TYR A 36 -0.60 -8.58 13.15
C TYR A 36 -1.53 -7.39 13.33
N ARG A 37 -0.95 -6.19 13.34
CA ARG A 37 -1.69 -4.93 13.24
C ARG A 37 -1.58 -4.36 11.83
N VAL A 38 -2.65 -3.77 11.31
CA VAL A 38 -2.68 -3.22 9.95
C VAL A 38 -2.68 -1.70 10.00
N THR A 39 -1.66 -1.08 9.41
CA THR A 39 -1.66 0.36 9.13
C THR A 39 -1.99 0.56 7.65
N THR A 40 -3.17 1.10 7.36
CA THR A 40 -3.56 1.47 6.00
C THR A 40 -3.17 2.90 5.70
N VAL A 41 -2.53 3.13 4.57
CA VAL A 41 -2.12 4.45 4.10
C VAL A 41 -2.80 4.73 2.76
N PHE A 42 -3.49 5.85 2.65
CA PHE A 42 -4.06 6.35 1.40
C PHE A 42 -3.13 7.41 0.79
N LEU A 43 -2.62 7.13 -0.41
CA LEU A 43 -1.72 8.04 -1.13
C LEU A 43 -2.43 9.34 -1.52
N THR A 44 -3.68 9.25 -1.98
CA THR A 44 -4.51 10.39 -2.41
C THR A 44 -5.84 10.43 -1.68
N GLY A 45 -6.47 11.60 -1.69
CA GLY A 45 -7.73 11.86 -1.00
C GLY A 45 -7.47 12.56 0.34
N VAL A 46 -8.36 13.48 0.70
CA VAL A 46 -8.29 14.22 1.97
C VAL A 46 -8.57 13.29 3.13
N ALA A 47 -8.06 13.64 4.31
CA ALA A 47 -8.35 12.90 5.53
C ALA A 47 -9.86 12.90 5.82
N ASP A 48 -10.40 11.72 6.09
CA ASP A 48 -11.82 11.53 6.31
C ASP A 48 -12.04 10.50 7.43
N ALA A 49 -12.76 10.92 8.48
CA ALA A 49 -13.00 10.11 9.67
C ALA A 49 -13.96 8.94 9.40
N GLU A 50 -14.90 9.08 8.47
CA GLU A 50 -15.80 8.01 8.07
C GLU A 50 -15.03 6.95 7.29
N VAL A 51 -14.15 7.37 6.37
CA VAL A 51 -13.24 6.47 5.65
C VAL A 51 -12.30 5.74 6.61
N ALA A 52 -11.72 6.45 7.58
CA ALA A 52 -10.85 5.84 8.58
C ALA A 52 -11.58 4.75 9.38
N THR A 53 -12.81 5.02 9.79
CA THR A 53 -13.66 4.07 10.52
C THR A 53 -14.03 2.87 9.64
N ALA A 54 -14.50 3.12 8.42
CA ALA A 54 -14.96 2.09 7.48
C ALA A 54 -13.82 1.18 6.96
N CYS A 55 -12.58 1.66 6.94
CA CYS A 55 -11.41 0.87 6.55
C CYS A 55 -11.12 -0.29 7.51
N ALA A 56 -11.60 -0.23 8.76
CA ALA A 56 -11.45 -1.28 9.78
C ALA A 56 -10.01 -1.79 10.00
N SER A 57 -9.02 -0.93 9.74
CA SER A 57 -7.60 -1.18 10.06
C SER A 57 -7.29 -0.69 11.48
N ASP A 58 -6.24 -1.23 12.11
CA ASP A 58 -5.77 -0.73 13.41
C ASP A 58 -5.37 0.75 13.37
N GLU A 59 -4.90 1.21 12.20
CA GLU A 59 -4.53 2.58 11.96
C GLU A 59 -4.78 2.96 10.50
N VAL A 60 -5.23 4.20 10.27
CA VAL A 60 -5.44 4.76 8.94
C VAL A 60 -4.73 6.11 8.84
N LEU A 61 -3.87 6.26 7.83
CA LEU A 61 -3.14 7.49 7.52
C LEU A 61 -3.50 7.99 6.12
N PHE A 62 -3.58 9.30 5.96
CA PHE A 62 -3.81 9.95 4.68
C PHE A 62 -2.60 10.81 4.32
N MET A 63 -2.07 10.61 3.12
CA MET A 63 -0.97 11.44 2.61
C MET A 63 -1.49 12.68 1.84
N GLU A 64 -2.79 12.71 1.55
CA GLU A 64 -3.52 13.84 0.97
C GLU A 64 -2.95 14.40 -0.35
N TYR A 65 -2.17 13.60 -1.09
CA TYR A 65 -1.67 14.04 -2.39
C TYR A 65 -2.81 14.12 -3.40
N SER A 66 -2.80 15.17 -4.23
CA SER A 66 -3.66 15.20 -5.42
C SER A 66 -3.15 14.25 -6.51
N SER A 67 -4.05 13.77 -7.36
CA SER A 67 -3.69 12.97 -8.55
C SER A 67 -2.64 13.64 -9.45
N ARG A 68 -2.56 14.98 -9.46
CA ARG A 68 -1.54 15.76 -10.18
C ARG A 68 -0.18 15.69 -9.49
N ALA A 69 -0.13 15.78 -8.16
CA ALA A 69 1.10 15.78 -7.38
C ALA A 69 1.86 14.44 -7.43
N ILE A 70 1.15 13.34 -7.69
CA ILE A 70 1.73 12.00 -7.85
C ILE A 70 1.99 11.61 -9.32
N ARG A 71 2.11 12.61 -10.20
CA ARG A 71 2.69 12.44 -11.55
C ARG A 71 4.23 12.47 -11.46
N GLY A 72 4.91 11.97 -12.48
CA GLY A 72 6.38 11.98 -12.53
C GLY A 72 7.04 11.08 -11.49
N LEU A 73 8.11 11.55 -10.85
CA LEU A 73 8.99 10.76 -9.98
C LEU A 73 8.45 10.51 -8.56
N LYS A 74 7.47 11.30 -8.08
CA LYS A 74 6.78 11.10 -6.79
C LYS A 74 7.71 11.16 -5.56
N LEU A 75 8.76 11.98 -5.61
CA LEU A 75 9.81 12.03 -4.58
C LEU A 75 9.25 12.37 -3.18
N GLY A 76 8.28 13.29 -3.09
CA GLY A 76 7.60 13.63 -1.83
C GLY A 76 6.94 12.41 -1.21
N ALA A 77 6.06 11.74 -1.96
CA ALA A 77 5.37 10.54 -1.49
C ALA A 77 6.33 9.39 -1.12
N ILE A 78 7.45 9.25 -1.83
CA ILE A 78 8.52 8.29 -1.47
C ILE A 78 9.15 8.65 -0.12
N GLY A 79 9.45 9.93 0.11
CA GLY A 79 10.01 10.42 1.36
C GLY A 79 9.06 10.25 2.54
N ASP A 80 7.79 10.56 2.36
CA ASP A 80 6.79 10.44 3.43
C ASP A 80 6.47 8.98 3.77
N LEU A 81 6.35 8.11 2.76
CA LEU A 81 6.19 6.67 3.01
C LEU A 81 7.41 6.09 3.74
N ARG A 82 8.62 6.58 3.47
CA ARG A 82 9.83 6.16 4.19
C ARG A 82 9.74 6.51 5.68
N LYS A 83 9.26 7.71 6.02
CA LYS A 83 9.04 8.11 7.42
C LYS A 83 8.02 7.22 8.10
N ILE A 84 6.89 6.93 7.42
CA ILE A 84 5.87 6.00 7.92
C ILE A 84 6.51 4.62 8.15
N ALA A 85 7.21 4.06 7.17
CA ALA A 85 7.82 2.74 7.27
C ALA A 85 8.87 2.63 8.39
N ALA A 86 9.55 3.73 8.75
CA ALA A 86 10.52 3.76 9.85
C ALA A 86 9.86 3.89 11.24
N SER A 87 8.59 4.28 11.31
CA SER A 87 7.91 4.63 12.56
C SER A 87 7.27 3.44 13.29
N ARG A 88 7.10 2.29 12.60
CA ARG A 88 6.59 1.03 13.18
C ARG A 88 7.42 -0.13 12.66
N ASN A 89 7.35 -1.28 13.34
CA ASN A 89 8.01 -2.50 12.90
C ASN A 89 7.20 -3.24 11.83
N PHE A 90 7.21 -2.71 10.61
CA PHE A 90 6.51 -3.33 9.48
C PHE A 90 7.24 -4.58 9.00
N SER A 91 6.50 -5.69 8.86
CA SER A 91 7.04 -6.96 8.34
C SER A 91 7.04 -6.99 6.81
N PHE A 92 6.01 -6.44 6.18
CA PHE A 92 5.88 -6.34 4.72
C PHE A 92 4.84 -5.27 4.36
N CYS A 93 4.76 -4.96 3.06
CA CYS A 93 3.81 -4.03 2.49
C CYS A 93 2.89 -4.70 1.47
N ILE A 94 1.58 -4.48 1.55
CA ILE A 94 0.61 -4.82 0.50
C ILE A 94 0.27 -3.53 -0.23
N ALA A 95 0.67 -3.41 -1.49
CA ALA A 95 0.49 -2.19 -2.27
C ALA A 95 -0.47 -2.41 -3.43
N HIS A 96 -1.51 -1.57 -3.53
CA HIS A 96 -2.56 -1.72 -4.53
C HIS A 96 -2.32 -0.82 -5.74
N ARG A 97 -2.24 -1.41 -6.94
CA ARG A 97 -1.91 -0.75 -8.21
C ARG A 97 -0.46 -0.27 -8.32
N PHE A 98 -0.04 0.02 -9.55
CA PHE A 98 1.36 0.31 -9.84
C PHE A 98 1.94 1.55 -9.13
N LYS A 99 1.16 2.63 -8.91
CA LYS A 99 1.70 3.86 -8.27
C LYS A 99 2.10 3.62 -6.81
N PRO A 100 1.24 3.04 -5.94
CA PRO A 100 1.66 2.58 -4.62
C PRO A 100 2.82 1.59 -4.64
N ILE A 101 2.82 0.59 -5.53
CA ILE A 101 3.93 -0.38 -5.66
C ILE A 101 5.27 0.33 -5.93
N TYR A 102 5.28 1.27 -6.88
CA TYR A 102 6.45 2.05 -7.23
C TYR A 102 6.99 2.84 -6.02
N ILE A 103 6.11 3.51 -5.29
CA ILE A 103 6.49 4.31 -4.12
C ILE A 103 6.95 3.40 -2.98
N ALA A 104 6.29 2.27 -2.73
CA ALA A 104 6.67 1.31 -1.68
C ALA A 104 8.06 0.72 -1.90
N LEU A 105 8.36 0.31 -3.14
CA LEU A 105 9.66 -0.28 -3.48
C LEU A 105 10.82 0.72 -3.36
N LEU A 106 10.59 2.01 -3.65
CA LEU A 106 11.61 3.05 -3.52
C LEU A 106 11.67 3.67 -2.11
N GLY A 107 10.54 3.72 -1.41
CA GLY A 107 10.41 4.34 -0.09
C GLY A 107 10.88 3.45 1.05
N THR A 108 10.90 2.12 0.85
CA THR A 108 11.09 1.17 1.95
C THR A 108 12.12 0.09 1.61
N SER A 109 12.58 -0.66 2.62
CA SER A 109 13.32 -1.92 2.49
C SER A 109 12.44 -3.18 2.57
N LEU A 110 11.12 -3.01 2.73
CA LEU A 110 10.16 -4.08 2.97
C LEU A 110 9.98 -5.02 1.76
N PRO A 111 9.67 -6.31 1.98
CA PRO A 111 8.98 -7.12 0.98
C PRO A 111 7.65 -6.45 0.60
N VAL A 112 7.32 -6.43 -0.70
CA VAL A 112 6.12 -5.80 -1.25
C VAL A 112 5.30 -6.84 -2.02
N ILE A 113 4.05 -7.02 -1.61
CA ILE A 113 3.02 -7.74 -2.35
C ILE A 113 2.25 -6.71 -3.17
N GLY A 114 2.46 -6.71 -4.48
CA GLY A 114 1.79 -5.81 -5.41
C GLY A 114 0.48 -6.41 -5.93
N VAL A 115 -0.65 -5.83 -5.55
CA VAL A 115 -1.99 -6.27 -5.98
C VAL A 115 -2.42 -5.46 -7.21
N HIS A 116 -2.71 -6.17 -8.30
CA HIS A 116 -3.16 -5.57 -9.56
C HIS A 116 -4.63 -5.86 -9.83
N HIS A 117 -5.40 -4.78 -9.93
CA HIS A 117 -6.84 -4.81 -10.22
C HIS A 117 -7.17 -4.60 -11.70
N ALA A 118 -6.18 -4.42 -12.58
CA ALA A 118 -6.42 -4.14 -13.99
C ALA A 118 -5.46 -4.93 -14.90
N PHE A 119 -6.00 -5.48 -15.99
CA PHE A 119 -5.22 -6.14 -17.02
C PHE A 119 -4.28 -5.15 -17.74
N GLY A 120 -3.09 -5.62 -18.07
CA GLY A 120 -2.15 -4.87 -18.91
C GLY A 120 -1.31 -3.80 -18.21
N ASP A 121 -1.33 -3.76 -16.87
CA ASP A 121 -0.49 -2.84 -16.10
C ASP A 121 1.01 -2.97 -16.45
N TYR A 122 1.44 -4.16 -16.88
CA TYR A 122 2.80 -4.45 -17.33
C TYR A 122 2.99 -4.47 -18.85
N LYS A 123 2.04 -3.99 -19.68
CA LYS A 123 2.30 -3.83 -21.13
C LYS A 123 3.44 -2.84 -21.40
N ARG A 124 3.61 -1.83 -20.53
CA ARG A 124 4.70 -0.84 -20.61
C ARG A 124 6.05 -1.46 -20.21
N GLY A 125 7.03 -1.42 -21.10
CA GLY A 125 8.36 -2.00 -20.88
C GLY A 125 9.08 -1.46 -19.64
N SER A 126 8.95 -0.16 -19.35
CA SER A 126 9.54 0.44 -18.14
C SER A 126 9.02 -0.17 -16.84
N ARG A 127 7.74 -0.53 -16.78
CA ARG A 127 7.13 -1.19 -15.61
C ARG A 127 7.62 -2.64 -15.48
N LYS A 128 7.82 -3.35 -16.61
CA LYS A 128 8.43 -4.69 -16.62
C LYS A 128 9.86 -4.65 -16.09
N LEU A 129 10.67 -3.70 -16.58
CA LEU A 129 12.04 -3.52 -16.13
C LEU A 129 12.08 -3.20 -14.63
N PHE A 130 11.24 -2.28 -14.18
CA PHE A 130 11.13 -1.93 -12.77
C PHE A 130 10.79 -3.15 -11.90
N ALA A 131 9.79 -3.96 -12.28
CA ALA A 131 9.47 -5.18 -11.55
C ALA A 131 10.61 -6.20 -11.53
N ARG A 132 11.37 -6.33 -12.63
CA ARG A 132 12.56 -7.19 -12.69
C ARG A 132 13.66 -6.72 -11.75
N ILE A 133 13.95 -5.42 -11.71
CA ILE A 133 14.95 -4.82 -10.80
C ILE A 133 14.61 -5.15 -9.34
N PHE A 134 13.34 -5.08 -8.97
CA PHE A 134 12.86 -5.34 -7.61
C PHE A 134 12.36 -6.78 -7.38
N SER A 135 12.64 -7.72 -8.28
CA SER A 135 12.09 -9.09 -8.24
C SER A 135 12.37 -9.87 -6.95
N LYS A 136 13.48 -9.57 -6.26
CA LYS A 136 13.81 -10.19 -4.95
C LYS A 136 12.90 -9.74 -3.81
N ARG A 137 12.19 -8.62 -3.98
CA ARG A 137 11.34 -7.99 -2.96
C ARG A 137 9.90 -7.79 -3.40
N LEU A 138 9.59 -8.00 -4.68
CA LEU A 138 8.27 -7.78 -5.24
C LEU A 138 7.63 -9.12 -5.62
N SER A 139 6.53 -9.45 -4.96
CA SER A 139 5.60 -10.51 -5.38
C SER A 139 4.38 -9.86 -6.02
N LEU A 140 3.93 -10.36 -7.17
CA LEU A 140 2.79 -9.80 -7.91
C LEU A 140 1.58 -10.72 -7.77
N LEU A 141 0.48 -10.16 -7.25
CA LEU A 141 -0.81 -10.83 -7.14
C LEU A 141 -1.78 -10.18 -8.13
N GLY A 142 -2.22 -10.94 -9.12
CA GLY A 142 -3.31 -10.54 -10.00
C GLY A 142 -4.63 -10.99 -9.40
N VAL A 143 -5.58 -10.07 -9.28
CA VAL A 143 -6.98 -10.42 -8.98
C VAL A 143 -7.79 -10.32 -10.26
N SER A 144 -8.67 -11.29 -10.51
CA SER A 144 -9.50 -11.38 -11.72
C SER A 144 -10.67 -10.39 -11.69
N ASP A 145 -11.10 -9.98 -12.88
CA ASP A 145 -12.04 -8.92 -13.25
C ASP A 145 -11.74 -7.53 -12.66
N ALA A 146 -11.72 -6.53 -13.53
CA ALA A 146 -11.45 -5.15 -13.12
C ALA A 146 -12.65 -4.62 -12.33
N VAL A 147 -12.40 -4.25 -11.08
CA VAL A 147 -13.38 -3.59 -10.19
C VAL A 147 -13.32 -2.06 -10.37
#